data_AF-A0A8J8GWF7-F1
#
_entry.id   AF-A0A8J8GWF7-F1
#
_cell.length_a   1.000
_cell.length_b   1.000
_cell.length_c   1.000
_cell.angle_alpha   90.00
_cell.angle_beta   90.00
_cell.angle_gamma   90.00
#
_symmetry.space_group_name_H-M   'P 1'
#
loop_
_entity.id
_entity.type
_entity.pdbx_description
1 polymer ?
#
loop_
_entity_poly.entity_id
_entity_poly.type
_entity_poly.pdbx_seq_one_letter_code
_entity_poly.pdbx_strand_id
1 'polypeptide(L)'
;MRPETADENQRLIEDVFAELAGASPDGLRYASFRLADGVTFVHVGTVTDEANPLAESAAFREFQRAFGDRAATPPKFEDARLLGAYGFDT
;
A
#
# COMPACT_ATOMS: atom_id res chain seq x y z
N MET A 1 7.67 5.41 -8.98
CA MET A 1 6.95 6.67 -9.27
C MET A 1 7.80 7.53 -10.18
N ARG A 2 7.21 8.50 -10.89
CA ARG A 2 8.02 9.60 -11.46
C ARG A 2 8.59 10.43 -10.30
N PRO A 3 9.79 11.05 -10.42
CA PRO A 3 10.37 11.82 -9.32
C PRO A 3 9.44 12.92 -8.80
N GLU A 4 8.75 13.63 -9.68
CA GLU A 4 7.85 14.74 -9.37
C GLU A 4 6.55 14.33 -8.66
N THR A 5 6.14 13.05 -8.74
CA THR A 5 4.91 12.52 -8.14
C THR A 5 5.17 11.61 -6.95
N ALA A 6 6.44 11.41 -6.56
CA ALA A 6 6.79 10.50 -5.48
C ALA A 6 6.25 10.95 -4.11
N ASP A 7 6.30 12.25 -3.82
CA ASP A 7 5.79 12.80 -2.56
C ASP A 7 4.26 12.83 -2.52
N GLU A 8 3.61 13.07 -3.67
CA GLU A 8 2.16 12.91 -3.81
C GLU A 8 1.74 11.47 -3.55
N ASN A 9 2.45 10.51 -4.15
CA ASN A 9 2.21 9.08 -3.91
C ASN A 9 2.34 8.72 -2.44
N GLN A 10 3.35 9.25 -1.74
CA GLN A 10 3.52 9.02 -0.31
C GLN A 10 2.34 9.56 0.50
N ARG A 11 1.88 10.80 0.24
CA ARG A 11 0.72 11.37 0.95
C ARG A 11 -0.53 10.51 0.78
N LEU A 12 -0.82 10.06 -0.45
CA LEU A 12 -1.95 9.17 -0.71
C LEU A 12 -1.84 7.85 0.05
N ILE A 13 -0.63 7.29 0.17
CA ILE A 13 -0.39 6.09 0.98
C ILE A 13 -0.63 6.38 2.47
N GLU A 14 -0.12 7.50 2.99
CA GLU A 14 -0.32 7.91 4.39
C GLU A 14 -1.81 8.10 4.72
N ASP A 15 -2.60 8.67 3.80
CA ASP A 15 -4.05 8.80 3.93
C ASP A 15 -4.75 7.44 4.01
N VAL A 16 -4.31 6.45 3.24
CA VAL A 16 -4.80 5.06 3.36
C VAL A 16 -4.54 4.53 4.76
N PHE A 17 -3.32 4.69 5.29
CA PHE A 17 -3.00 4.21 6.63
C PHE A 17 -3.77 4.96 7.72
N ALA A 18 -4.01 6.26 7.56
CA ALA A 18 -4.84 7.04 8.49
C ALA A 18 -6.29 6.53 8.53
N GLU A 19 -6.89 6.23 7.37
CA GLU A 19 -8.24 5.65 7.28
C GLU A 19 -8.27 4.25 7.91
N LEU A 20 -7.30 3.39 7.59
CA LEU A 20 -7.21 2.04 8.14
C LEU A 20 -7.00 2.04 9.66
N ALA A 21 -6.22 2.97 10.20
CA ALA A 21 -6.04 3.10 11.65
C ALA A 21 -7.35 3.46 12.35
N GLY A 22 -8.17 4.32 11.74
CA GLY A 22 -9.49 4.67 12.26
C GLY A 22 -10.51 3.54 12.14
N ALA A 23 -10.51 2.82 11.02
CA ALA A 23 -11.48 1.75 10.75
C ALA A 23 -11.11 0.41 11.42
N SER A 24 -9.81 0.15 11.63
CA SER A 24 -9.26 -1.10 12.18
C SER A 24 -9.90 -2.36 11.58
N PRO A 25 -9.83 -2.55 10.24
CA PRO A 25 -10.48 -3.70 9.61
C PRO A 25 -9.83 -5.02 10.04
N ASP A 26 -10.69 -5.99 10.37
CA ASP A 26 -10.25 -7.35 10.66
C ASP A 26 -9.66 -8.02 9.41
N GLY A 27 -8.79 -9.01 9.64
CA GLY A 27 -8.24 -9.86 8.56
C GLY A 27 -7.23 -9.20 7.63
N LEU A 28 -6.84 -7.94 7.86
CA LEU A 28 -5.80 -7.24 7.11
C LEU A 28 -4.53 -7.06 7.97
N ARG A 29 -3.38 -7.38 7.39
CA ARG A 29 -2.09 -6.76 7.75
C ARG A 29 -1.53 -6.12 6.50
N TYR A 30 -1.10 -4.87 6.61
CA TYR A 30 -0.65 -4.09 5.47
C TYR A 30 0.53 -3.23 5.85
N ALA A 31 1.56 -3.24 5.02
CA ALA A 31 2.75 -2.43 5.18
C ALA A 31 3.13 -1.83 3.83
N SER A 32 3.67 -0.61 3.87
CA SER A 32 4.23 0.04 2.69
C SER A 32 5.60 0.62 3.03
N PHE A 33 6.50 0.59 2.05
CA PHE A 33 7.87 1.04 2.16
C PHE A 33 8.18 1.97 1.01
N ARG A 34 8.77 3.13 1.31
CA ARG A 34 9.49 3.94 0.32
C ARG A 34 10.96 3.54 0.37
N LEU A 35 11.53 3.12 -0.75
CA LEU A 35 12.93 2.70 -0.82
C LEU A 35 13.86 3.91 -0.86
N ALA A 36 15.16 3.67 -0.64
CA ALA A 36 16.18 4.70 -0.55
C ALA A 36 16.37 5.53 -1.85
N ASP A 37 15.92 5.01 -3.01
CA ASP A 37 15.92 5.77 -4.27
C ASP A 37 14.86 6.89 -4.31
N GLY A 38 14.00 6.96 -3.29
CA GLY A 38 12.98 7.98 -3.13
C GLY A 38 11.79 7.86 -4.08
N VAL A 39 11.78 6.90 -5.00
CA VAL A 39 10.74 6.78 -6.04
C VAL A 39 10.11 5.40 -6.12
N THR A 40 10.77 4.38 -5.55
CA THR A 40 10.26 3.01 -5.52
C THR A 40 9.48 2.77 -4.24
N PHE A 41 8.31 2.17 -4.39
CA PHE A 41 7.43 1.81 -3.29
C PHE A 41 7.15 0.32 -3.33
N VAL A 42 7.18 -0.31 -2.16
CA VAL A 42 6.86 -1.74 -1.97
C VAL A 42 5.68 -1.82 -1.03
N HIS A 43 4.67 -2.61 -1.40
CA HIS A 43 3.50 -2.87 -0.57
C HIS A 43 3.46 -4.36 -0.25
N VAL A 44 3.25 -4.68 1.03
CA VAL A 44 3.11 -6.05 1.52
C VAL A 44 1.78 -6.14 2.24
N GLY A 45 0.91 -7.03 1.79
CA GLY A 45 -0.40 -7.25 2.39
C GLY A 45 -0.62 -8.73 2.65
N THR A 46 -1.18 -9.05 3.81
CA THR A 46 -1.77 -10.37 4.08
C THR A 46 -3.26 -10.17 4.36
N VAL A 47 -4.09 -10.91 3.64
CA VAL A 47 -5.54 -10.94 3.82
C VAL A 47 -5.92 -12.34 4.25
N THR A 48 -6.65 -12.49 5.35
CA THR A 48 -7.12 -13.81 5.84
C THR A 48 -8.42 -14.25 5.19
N ASP A 49 -9.20 -13.31 4.68
CA ASP A 49 -10.53 -13.53 4.14
C ASP A 49 -10.52 -13.51 2.61
N GLU A 50 -11.57 -14.06 1.98
CA GLU A 50 -11.71 -14.10 0.51
C GLU A 50 -11.86 -12.70 -0.10
N ALA A 51 -12.37 -11.73 0.67
CA ALA A 51 -12.47 -10.33 0.28
C ALA A 51 -11.35 -9.51 0.92
N ASN A 52 -10.65 -8.69 0.13
CA ASN A 52 -9.63 -7.76 0.62
C ASN A 52 -10.28 -6.51 1.24
N PRO A 53 -10.12 -6.24 2.55
CA PRO A 53 -10.71 -5.07 3.19
C PRO A 53 -10.26 -3.73 2.60
N LEU A 54 -9.11 -3.68 1.93
CA LEU A 54 -8.66 -2.49 1.19
C LEU A 54 -9.64 -2.06 0.08
N ALA A 55 -10.43 -2.98 -0.47
CA ALA A 55 -11.41 -2.69 -1.52
C ALA A 55 -12.52 -1.73 -1.04
N GLU A 56 -12.85 -1.76 0.25
CA GLU A 56 -13.86 -0.90 0.87
C GLU A 56 -13.30 0.50 1.21
N SER A 57 -11.99 0.66 1.23
CA SER A 57 -11.35 1.92 1.61
C SER A 57 -11.53 3.01 0.56
N ALA A 58 -12.02 4.18 0.99
CA ALA A 58 -12.15 5.34 0.11
C ALA A 58 -10.78 5.93 -0.24
N ALA A 59 -9.90 6.07 0.75
CA ALA A 59 -8.52 6.47 0.56
C ALA A 59 -7.77 5.51 -0.37
N PHE A 60 -8.00 4.20 -0.28
CA PHE A 60 -7.32 3.24 -1.17
C PHE A 60 -7.79 3.34 -2.62
N ARG A 61 -9.07 3.65 -2.83
CA ARG A 61 -9.59 3.97 -4.17
C ARG A 61 -8.98 5.26 -4.72
N GLU A 62 -8.83 6.30 -3.90
CA GLU A 62 -8.16 7.54 -4.32
C GLU A 62 -6.67 7.32 -4.59
N PHE A 63 -5.98 6.54 -3.76
CA PHE A 63 -4.59 6.14 -4.00
C PHE A 63 -4.43 5.45 -5.37
N GLN A 64 -5.34 4.56 -5.76
CA GLN A 64 -5.29 3.91 -7.06
C GLN A 64 -5.69 4.83 -8.22
N ARG A 65 -6.44 5.88 -7.94
CA ARG A 65 -6.92 6.82 -8.95
C ARG A 65 -5.73 7.52 -9.62
N ALA A 66 -5.81 7.61 -10.94
CA ALA A 66 -4.76 8.22 -11.76
C ALA A 66 -3.33 7.67 -11.50
N PHE A 67 -3.22 6.41 -11.04
CA PHE A 67 -1.91 5.81 -10.76
C PHE A 67 -0.97 5.86 -11.99
N GLY A 68 -1.49 5.68 -13.20
CA GLY A 68 -0.71 5.79 -14.45
C GLY A 68 -0.09 7.17 -14.68
N ASP A 69 -0.75 8.24 -14.23
CA ASP A 69 -0.27 9.62 -14.34
C ASP A 69 0.82 9.93 -13.31
N ARG A 70 0.92 9.11 -12.26
CA ARG A 70 1.97 9.20 -11.23
C ARG A 70 3.11 8.21 -11.47
N ALA A 71 2.87 7.07 -12.09
CA ALA A 71 3.83 5.99 -12.22
C ALA A 71 4.73 6.11 -13.47
N ALA A 72 6.04 5.98 -13.28
CA ALA A 72 7.00 5.91 -14.39
C ALA A 72 6.87 4.59 -15.20
N THR A 73 6.46 3.51 -14.54
CA THR A 73 6.19 2.19 -15.12
C THR A 73 5.01 1.55 -14.39
N PRO A 74 4.33 0.56 -15.00
CA PRO A 74 3.34 -0.24 -14.29
C PRO A 74 3.92 -0.90 -13.02
N PRO A 75 3.11 -1.10 -11.97
CA PRO A 75 3.56 -1.81 -10.78
C PRO A 75 3.67 -3.31 -11.07
N LYS A 76 4.56 -3.98 -10.34
CA LYS A 76 4.71 -5.43 -10.36
C LYS A 76 3.92 -6.02 -9.19
N PHE A 77 3.09 -7.01 -9.46
CA PHE A 77 2.35 -7.76 -8.44
C PHE A 77 2.81 -9.22 -8.45
N GLU A 78 3.12 -9.75 -7.28
CA GLU A 78 3.52 -11.16 -7.10
C GLU A 78 2.98 -11.68 -5.77
N ASP A 79 2.48 -12.91 -5.79
CA ASP A 79 2.14 -13.63 -4.57
C ASP A 79 3.41 -14.10 -3.86
N ALA A 80 3.38 -14.07 -2.53
CA ALA A 80 4.48 -14.51 -1.69
C ALA A 80 3.99 -15.46 -0.59
N ARG A 81 4.84 -16.41 -0.21
CA ARG A 81 4.61 -17.27 0.95
C ARG A 81 5.38 -16.72 2.15
N LEU A 82 4.67 -16.36 3.21
CA LEU A 82 5.31 -15.99 4.48
C LEU A 82 6.03 -17.22 5.06
N LEU A 83 7.34 -17.11 5.22
CA LEU A 83 8.16 -18.13 5.88
C LEU A 83 8.35 -17.85 7.39
N GLY A 84 8.21 -16.59 7.79
CA GLY A 84 8.28 -16.13 9.17
C GLY A 84 8.34 -14.60 9.23
N ALA A 85 7.93 -14.04 10.37
CA ALA A 85 8.04 -12.62 10.69
C ALA A 85 8.48 -12.49 12.15
N TYR A 86 9.37 -11.55 12.46
CA TYR A 86 9.85 -11.29 13.82
C TYR A 86 9.82 -9.79 14.08
N GLY A 87 9.03 -9.35 15.06
CA GLY A 87 8.87 -7.93 15.40
C GLY A 87 8.33 -7.08 14.24
N PHE A 88 7.61 -7.68 13.29
CA PHE A 88 7.08 -7.02 12.09
C PHE A 88 5.61 -6.58 12.26
N ASP A 89 5.09 -6.68 13.47
CA ASP A 89 3.79 -6.18 13.87
C ASP A 89 4.06 -5.00 14.82
N THR A 90 3.47 -3.83 14.56
CA THR A 90 3.31 -2.81 15.62
C THR A 90 2.33 -3.31 16.66
#